data_AF-A0A1I4D032-F1
#
_entry.id   AF-A0A1I4D032-F1
#
_cell.length_a   1.000
_cell.length_b   1.000
_cell.length_c   1.000
_cell.angle_alpha   90.00
_cell.angle_beta   90.00
_cell.angle_gamma   90.00
#
_symmetry.space_group_name_H-M   'P 1'
#
loop_
_entity.id
_entity.type
_entity.pdbx_description
1 polymer ?
#
loop_
_entity_poly.entity_id
_entity_poly.type
_entity_poly.pdbx_seq_one_letter_code
_entity_poly.pdbx_strand_id
1 'polypeptide(L)'
;MNRGDMGMGLGKERGDLKMPARQELPSTLQRSPKKARDTWIKAHDSAVRTYGEGQRAHRTAFAALKHSFEKVGDHWEPKAGKGPSDAQAARSTPKPGKTAEGVDANASKQHLYDVARRLGVEGRSTMTKDQLVEAIKKANRRATARSR
;
A
#
# COMPACT_ATOMS: atom_id res chain seq x y z
N MET A 1 -64.90 5.64 6.77
CA MET A 1 -64.34 5.52 8.14
C MET A 1 -63.86 4.07 8.29
N ASN A 2 -62.70 3.68 8.81
CA ASN A 2 -61.59 4.34 9.51
C ASN A 2 -60.31 3.50 9.27
N ARG A 3 -59.16 4.15 9.48
CA ARG A 3 -57.76 3.71 9.30
C ARG A 3 -57.37 2.51 10.17
N GLY A 4 -56.39 1.75 9.68
CA GLY A 4 -55.61 0.77 10.42
C GLY A 4 -54.40 0.31 9.62
N ASP A 5 -53.47 1.24 9.43
CA ASP A 5 -52.14 1.05 8.86
C ASP A 5 -51.21 0.37 9.90
N MET A 6 -50.11 -0.19 9.40
CA MET A 6 -48.89 -0.67 10.08
C MET A 6 -48.75 -2.16 10.37
N GLY A 7 -47.95 -2.78 9.52
CA GLY A 7 -47.24 -4.04 9.76
C GLY A 7 -46.08 -4.20 8.78
N MET A 8 -45.15 -3.24 8.76
CA MET A 8 -43.90 -3.33 8.02
C MET A 8 -43.09 -4.56 8.46
N GLY A 9 -42.72 -5.39 7.48
CA GLY A 9 -41.77 -6.49 7.63
C GLY A 9 -41.00 -6.79 6.35
N LEU A 10 -40.83 -5.79 5.47
CA LEU A 10 -39.86 -5.82 4.37
C LEU A 10 -38.56 -5.19 4.89
N GLY A 11 -37.56 -6.03 5.10
CA GLY A 11 -36.24 -5.62 5.58
C GLY A 11 -35.19 -6.70 5.41
N LYS A 12 -35.22 -7.46 4.31
CA LYS A 12 -34.02 -8.13 3.80
C LYS A 12 -33.12 -7.03 3.21
N GLU A 13 -32.26 -6.41 4.01
CA GLU A 13 -31.14 -5.59 3.50
C GLU A 13 -30.23 -5.15 4.65
N ARG A 14 -29.19 -5.93 4.93
CA ARG A 14 -27.87 -5.45 5.42
C ARG A 14 -26.76 -6.37 4.89
N GLY A 15 -26.82 -6.68 3.59
CA GLY A 15 -25.78 -7.38 2.84
C GLY A 15 -24.80 -6.43 2.13
N ASP A 16 -25.02 -5.11 2.21
CA ASP A 16 -24.41 -4.13 1.33
C ASP A 16 -23.49 -3.18 2.08
N LEU A 17 -22.20 -3.55 2.17
CA LEU A 17 -21.03 -2.65 2.29
C LEU A 17 -19.71 -3.43 2.39
N LYS A 18 -19.60 -4.57 1.68
CA LYS A 18 -18.33 -5.29 1.56
C LYS A 18 -17.95 -5.38 0.10
N MET A 19 -17.53 -4.25 -0.48
CA MET A 19 -16.76 -4.26 -1.72
C MET A 19 -15.55 -5.18 -1.46
N PRO A 20 -15.41 -6.32 -2.15
CA PRO A 20 -14.30 -7.21 -1.88
C PRO A 20 -13.01 -6.47 -2.21
N ALA A 21 -11.97 -6.58 -1.38
CA ALA A 21 -10.69 -5.88 -1.57
C ALA A 21 -10.07 -6.06 -2.97
N ARG A 22 -10.49 -7.08 -3.72
CA ARG A 22 -10.14 -7.28 -5.14
C ARG A 22 -10.67 -6.18 -6.07
N GLN A 23 -11.83 -5.60 -5.78
CA GLN A 23 -12.45 -4.52 -6.56
C GLN A 23 -11.86 -3.14 -6.21
N GLU A 24 -11.39 -2.95 -4.97
CA GLU A 24 -10.72 -1.71 -4.54
C GLU A 24 -9.19 -1.75 -4.69
N LEU A 25 -8.67 -2.77 -5.37
CA LEU A 25 -7.24 -3.02 -5.42
C LEU A 25 -6.52 -1.83 -6.10
N PRO A 26 -5.58 -1.15 -5.43
CA PRO A 26 -4.83 -0.04 -6.01
C PRO A 26 -4.17 -0.44 -7.33
N SER A 27 -4.14 0.45 -8.32
CA SER A 27 -3.59 0.15 -9.66
C SER A 27 -2.15 -0.37 -9.60
N THR A 28 -1.36 0.09 -8.65
CA THR A 28 0.00 -0.43 -8.42
C THR A 28 0.01 -1.88 -8.00
N LEU A 29 -0.96 -2.31 -7.17
CA LEU A 29 -1.13 -3.70 -6.77
C LEU A 29 -1.70 -4.57 -7.89
N GLN A 30 -2.56 -4.04 -8.76
CA GLN A 30 -3.07 -4.79 -9.92
C GLN A 30 -1.94 -5.29 -10.83
N ARG A 31 -0.90 -4.47 -11.01
CA ARG A 31 0.32 -4.80 -11.77
C ARG A 31 1.40 -5.52 -10.96
N SER A 32 1.14 -5.80 -9.68
CA SER A 32 2.09 -6.47 -8.79
C SER A 32 1.94 -8.00 -8.82
N PRO A 33 2.98 -8.75 -8.38
CA PRO A 33 2.92 -10.19 -8.22
C PRO A 33 1.73 -10.64 -7.37
N LYS A 34 1.22 -11.85 -7.63
CA LYS A 34 0.07 -12.43 -6.91
C LYS A 34 0.24 -12.35 -5.39
N LYS A 35 1.43 -12.63 -4.87
CA LYS A 35 1.71 -12.60 -3.42
C LYS A 35 1.54 -11.19 -2.82
N ALA A 36 1.95 -10.14 -3.52
CA ALA A 36 1.75 -8.75 -3.06
C ALA A 36 0.25 -8.42 -2.97
N ARG A 37 -0.51 -8.78 -4.02
CA ARG A 37 -1.98 -8.63 -4.07
C ARG A 37 -2.65 -9.37 -2.92
N ASP A 38 -2.32 -10.65 -2.76
CA ASP A 38 -2.90 -11.50 -1.70
C ASP A 38 -2.57 -10.96 -0.29
N THR A 39 -1.34 -10.48 -0.06
CA THR A 39 -0.96 -9.87 1.22
C THR A 39 -1.80 -8.64 1.53
N TRP A 40 -1.97 -7.74 0.57
CA TRP A 40 -2.78 -6.53 0.76
C TRP A 40 -4.26 -6.86 0.94
N ILE A 41 -4.83 -7.72 0.09
CA ILE A 41 -6.24 -8.15 0.14
C ILE A 41 -6.57 -8.75 1.49
N LYS A 42 -5.77 -9.72 1.97
CA LYS A 42 -6.02 -10.38 3.26
C LYS A 42 -5.94 -9.39 4.43
N ALA A 43 -4.96 -8.49 4.40
CA ALA A 43 -4.79 -7.49 5.44
C ALA A 43 -5.92 -6.45 5.42
N HIS A 44 -6.36 -6.02 4.24
CA HIS A 44 -7.49 -5.11 4.06
C HIS A 44 -8.79 -5.78 4.54
N ASP A 45 -9.14 -6.96 4.04
CA ASP A 45 -10.35 -7.70 4.47
C ASP A 45 -10.38 -7.94 5.99
N SER A 46 -9.23 -8.18 6.61
CA SER A 46 -9.14 -8.28 8.07
C SER A 46 -9.37 -6.93 8.74
N ALA A 47 -8.73 -5.87 8.25
CA ALA A 47 -8.84 -4.55 8.84
C ALA A 47 -10.24 -3.94 8.66
N VAL A 48 -10.93 -4.20 7.55
CA VAL A 48 -12.33 -3.81 7.32
C VAL A 48 -13.25 -4.49 8.32
N ARG A 49 -13.06 -5.80 8.58
CA ARG A 49 -13.83 -6.50 9.62
C ARG A 49 -13.62 -5.92 11.01
N THR A 50 -12.44 -5.39 11.30
CA THR A 50 -12.10 -4.85 12.62
C THR A 50 -12.50 -3.38 12.78
N TYR A 51 -12.29 -2.56 11.76
CA TYR A 51 -12.37 -1.10 11.85
C TYR A 51 -13.44 -0.47 10.95
N GLY A 52 -14.10 -1.27 10.11
CA GLY A 52 -14.90 -0.76 8.99
C GLY A 52 -14.03 -0.37 7.78
N GLU A 53 -14.68 -0.18 6.63
CA GLU A 53 -14.02 0.34 5.44
C GLU A 53 -13.52 1.77 5.68
N GLY A 54 -12.39 2.13 5.07
CA GLY A 54 -11.85 3.49 5.13
C GLY A 54 -10.34 3.56 5.38
N GLN A 55 -9.85 4.78 5.60
CA GLN A 55 -8.41 5.09 5.60
C GLN A 55 -7.60 4.20 6.56
N ARG A 56 -8.17 3.81 7.71
CA ARG A 56 -7.50 2.95 8.69
C ARG A 56 -7.28 1.53 8.13
N ALA A 57 -8.28 0.95 7.46
CA ALA A 57 -8.16 -0.36 6.84
C ALA A 57 -7.10 -0.36 5.73
N HIS A 58 -7.14 0.63 4.85
CA HIS A 58 -6.16 0.84 3.80
C HIS A 58 -4.74 1.00 4.34
N ARG A 59 -4.54 1.82 5.39
CA ARG A 59 -3.24 2.00 6.04
C ARG A 59 -2.67 0.70 6.60
N THR A 60 -3.50 -0.09 7.29
CA THR A 60 -3.12 -1.41 7.82
C THR A 60 -2.70 -2.35 6.70
N ALA A 61 -3.46 -2.38 5.60
CA ALA A 61 -3.13 -3.21 4.45
C ALA A 61 -1.80 -2.82 3.79
N PHE A 62 -1.55 -1.52 3.62
CA PHE A 62 -0.27 -1.04 3.13
C PHE A 62 0.90 -1.30 4.10
N ALA A 63 0.68 -1.23 5.42
CA ALA A 63 1.71 -1.56 6.39
C ALA A 63 2.11 -3.04 6.30
N ALA A 64 1.13 -3.95 6.21
CA ALA A 64 1.38 -5.37 6.00
C ALA A 64 2.12 -5.64 4.69
N LEU A 65 1.74 -4.96 3.60
CA LEU A 65 2.42 -5.06 2.31
C LEU A 65 3.88 -4.61 2.40
N LYS A 66 4.14 -3.42 2.94
CA LYS A 66 5.49 -2.83 3.08
C LYS A 66 6.45 -3.64 3.95
N HIS A 67 5.91 -4.53 4.79
CA HIS A 67 6.71 -5.40 5.62
C HIS A 67 7.46 -6.48 4.83
N SER A 68 7.00 -6.83 3.62
CA SER A 68 7.64 -7.87 2.78
C SER A 68 7.83 -7.45 1.33
N PHE A 69 7.29 -6.30 0.94
CA PHE A 69 7.37 -5.77 -0.41
C PHE A 69 7.81 -4.31 -0.37
N GLU A 70 8.47 -3.88 -1.43
CA GLU A 70 8.79 -2.49 -1.67
C GLU A 70 8.22 -2.05 -3.01
N LYS A 71 8.03 -0.75 -3.17
CA LYS A 71 7.52 -0.19 -4.41
C LYS A 71 8.68 0.07 -5.36
N VAL A 72 8.60 -0.51 -6.55
CA VAL A 72 9.56 -0.30 -7.65
C VAL A 72 8.77 0.13 -8.88
N GLY A 73 8.96 1.39 -9.29
CA GLY A 73 8.21 2.00 -10.37
C GLY A 73 6.72 2.10 -10.02
N ASP A 74 5.91 1.38 -10.76
CA ASP A 74 4.45 1.41 -10.71
C ASP A 74 3.83 0.14 -10.11
N HIS A 75 4.63 -0.74 -9.51
CA HIS A 75 4.20 -1.98 -8.86
C HIS A 75 5.03 -2.26 -7.59
N TRP A 76 4.73 -3.38 -6.92
CA TRP A 76 5.40 -3.84 -5.71
C TRP A 76 6.21 -5.10 -5.97
N GLU A 77 7.47 -5.10 -5.53
CA GLU A 77 8.40 -6.22 -5.64
C GLU A 77 8.72 -6.80 -4.26
N PRO A 78 9.01 -8.12 -4.13
CA PRO A 78 9.44 -8.71 -2.87
C PRO A 78 10.75 -8.08 -2.38
N LYS A 79 10.80 -7.76 -1.08
CA LYS A 79 12.04 -7.37 -0.42
C LYS A 79 12.93 -8.59 -0.19
N ALA A 80 14.25 -8.36 -0.13
CA ALA A 80 15.22 -9.40 0.26
C ALA A 80 14.99 -9.91 1.70
N GLY A 81 14.49 -9.05 2.59
CA GLY A 81 14.18 -9.38 3.98
C GLY A 81 12.89 -8.74 4.45
N LYS A 82 12.26 -9.35 5.45
CA LYS A 82 11.07 -8.78 6.10
C LYS A 82 11.46 -7.74 7.13
N GLY A 83 10.64 -6.69 7.27
CA GLY A 83 10.89 -5.64 8.25
C GLY A 83 10.28 -4.30 7.85
N PRO A 84 10.35 -3.30 8.75
CA PRO A 84 9.89 -1.95 8.44
C PRO A 84 10.63 -1.41 7.20
N SER A 85 9.90 -0.72 6.32
CA SER A 85 10.49 -0.13 5.10
C SER A 85 11.27 1.15 5.37
N ASP A 86 10.91 1.88 6.42
CA ASP A 86 11.53 3.16 6.78
C ASP A 86 11.39 3.41 8.30
N ALA A 87 12.00 4.51 8.76
CA ALA A 87 11.97 4.89 10.16
C ALA A 87 10.54 5.10 10.69
N GLN A 88 9.62 5.63 9.87
CA GLN A 88 8.23 5.81 10.30
C GLN A 88 7.53 4.46 10.49
N ALA A 89 7.78 3.48 9.61
CA ALA A 89 7.26 2.13 9.74
C ALA A 89 7.83 1.36 10.94
N ALA A 90 9.03 1.72 11.41
CA ALA A 90 9.65 1.14 12.59
C ALA A 90 9.11 1.72 13.92
N ARG A 91 8.44 2.88 13.89
CA ARG A 91 7.97 3.55 15.09
C ARG A 91 6.66 2.93 15.58
N SER A 92 6.59 2.69 16.89
CA SER A 92 5.37 2.24 17.58
C SER A 92 4.38 3.38 17.88
N THR A 93 4.77 4.65 17.67
CA THR A 93 3.94 5.81 18.01
C THR A 93 3.24 6.39 16.77
N PRO A 94 1.99 6.87 16.91
CA PRO A 94 1.18 7.34 15.78
C PRO A 94 1.58 8.72 15.24
N LYS A 95 2.62 9.36 15.80
CA LYS A 95 3.05 10.71 15.36
C LYS A 95 3.47 10.67 13.89
N PRO A 96 2.92 11.54 13.02
CA PRO A 96 3.34 11.64 11.62
C PRO A 96 4.82 12.00 11.47
N GLY A 97 5.44 11.50 10.40
CA GLY A 97 6.85 11.73 10.09
C GLY A 97 7.12 11.55 8.60
N LYS A 98 8.38 11.81 8.18
CA LYS A 98 8.82 11.55 6.80
C LYS A 98 8.72 10.05 6.50
N THR A 99 8.14 9.71 5.34
CA THR A 99 8.03 8.32 4.89
C THR A 99 8.78 8.11 3.59
N ALA A 100 9.15 6.86 3.33
CA ALA A 100 9.78 6.45 2.09
C ALA A 100 8.76 6.05 1.00
N GLU A 101 7.45 6.23 1.25
CA GLU A 101 6.38 5.99 0.27
C GLU A 101 6.36 4.59 -0.37
N GLY A 102 6.86 3.60 0.36
CA GLY A 102 6.95 2.21 -0.10
C GLY A 102 8.33 1.80 -0.59
N VAL A 103 9.29 2.72 -0.73
CA VAL A 103 10.70 2.37 -0.92
C VAL A 103 11.26 1.75 0.36
N ASP A 104 12.10 0.71 0.25
CA ASP A 104 12.80 0.16 1.40
C ASP A 104 14.05 1.00 1.74
N ALA A 105 13.84 2.10 2.46
CA ALA A 105 14.93 2.97 2.91
C ALA A 105 15.94 2.25 3.84
N ASN A 106 15.55 1.13 4.43
CA ASN A 106 16.43 0.31 5.25
C ASN A 106 17.36 -0.60 4.43
N ALA A 107 17.09 -0.81 3.13
CA ALA A 107 17.90 -1.65 2.26
C ALA A 107 19.35 -1.16 2.11
N SER A 108 20.24 -2.02 1.64
CA SER A 108 21.64 -1.63 1.41
C SER A 108 21.75 -0.54 0.35
N LYS A 109 22.82 0.27 0.38
CA LYS A 109 23.08 1.27 -0.67
C LYS A 109 23.14 0.60 -2.05
N GLN A 110 23.74 -0.59 -2.13
CA GLN A 110 23.84 -1.38 -3.36
C GLN A 110 22.45 -1.73 -3.91
N HIS A 111 21.56 -2.24 -3.06
CA HIS A 111 20.19 -2.56 -3.45
C HIS A 111 19.44 -1.32 -3.98
N LEU A 112 19.53 -0.20 -3.28
CA LEU A 112 18.91 1.06 -3.71
C LEU A 112 19.52 1.56 -5.02
N TYR A 113 20.83 1.41 -5.21
CA TYR A 113 21.48 1.73 -6.47
C TYR A 113 20.95 0.87 -7.62
N ASP A 114 20.71 -0.42 -7.39
CA ASP A 114 20.18 -1.35 -8.38
C ASP A 114 18.72 -1.05 -8.74
N VAL A 115 17.89 -0.72 -7.75
CA VAL A 115 16.53 -0.22 -7.97
C VAL A 115 16.57 1.08 -8.77
N ALA A 116 17.38 2.06 -8.37
CA ALA A 116 17.53 3.33 -9.08
C ALA A 116 18.00 3.13 -10.53
N ARG A 117 18.90 2.17 -10.77
CA ARG A 117 19.36 1.78 -12.10
C ARG A 117 18.22 1.22 -12.95
N ARG A 118 17.42 0.29 -12.43
CA ARG A 118 16.26 -0.28 -13.13
C ARG A 118 15.20 0.78 -13.45
N LEU A 119 15.09 1.81 -12.62
CA LEU A 119 14.17 2.94 -12.84
C LEU A 119 14.75 4.05 -13.72
N GLY A 120 15.96 3.90 -14.26
CA GLY A 120 16.58 4.90 -15.13
C GLY A 120 16.93 6.21 -14.43
N VAL A 121 17.24 6.16 -13.12
CA VAL A 121 17.67 7.36 -12.39
C VAL A 121 19.08 7.77 -12.84
N GLU A 122 19.18 8.95 -13.43
CA GLU A 122 20.45 9.57 -13.81
C GLU A 122 21.22 10.07 -12.58
N GLY A 123 22.56 10.08 -12.66
CA GLY A 123 23.43 10.52 -11.56
C GLY A 123 23.45 9.58 -10.33
N ARG A 124 22.71 8.47 -10.34
CA ARG A 124 22.61 7.48 -9.24
C ARG A 124 23.97 6.99 -8.68
N SER A 125 25.03 6.98 -9.47
CA SER A 125 26.36 6.48 -9.05
C SER A 125 27.05 7.36 -8.01
N THR A 126 26.75 8.66 -8.00
CA THR A 126 27.33 9.60 -7.03
C THR A 126 26.43 9.81 -5.80
N MET A 127 25.21 9.28 -5.84
CA MET A 127 24.22 9.50 -4.78
C MET A 127 24.58 8.75 -3.48
N THR A 128 24.28 9.39 -2.35
CA THR A 128 24.23 8.75 -1.04
C THR A 128 23.00 7.85 -0.92
N LYS A 129 22.93 7.06 0.16
CA LYS A 129 21.77 6.18 0.42
C LYS A 129 20.46 6.98 0.47
N ASP A 130 20.44 8.09 1.18
CA ASP A 130 19.25 8.94 1.32
C ASP A 130 18.87 9.61 -0.01
N GLN A 131 19.86 10.06 -0.79
CA GLN A 131 19.62 10.60 -2.12
C GLN A 131 19.02 9.56 -3.07
N LEU A 132 19.48 8.31 -3.01
CA LEU A 132 18.89 7.21 -3.78
C LEU A 132 17.44 6.97 -3.37
N VAL A 133 17.12 6.95 -2.07
CA VAL A 133 15.74 6.79 -1.58
C VAL A 133 14.84 7.89 -2.14
N GLU A 134 15.25 9.16 -2.05
CA GLU A 134 14.45 10.28 -2.58
C GLU A 134 14.31 10.25 -4.11
N ALA A 135 15.38 9.87 -4.82
CA ALA A 135 15.33 9.72 -6.27
C ALA A 135 14.39 8.59 -6.71
N ILE A 136 14.42 7.44 -6.03
CA ILE A 136 13.51 6.31 -6.27
C ILE A 136 12.07 6.71 -5.95
N LYS A 137 11.82 7.40 -4.82
CA LYS A 137 10.47 7.94 -4.52
C LYS A 137 9.94 8.78 -5.67
N LYS A 138 10.75 9.70 -6.19
CA LYS A 138 10.39 10.55 -7.32
C LYS A 138 10.11 9.73 -8.59
N ALA A 139 10.96 8.75 -8.90
CA ALA A 139 10.79 7.86 -10.04
C ALA A 139 9.50 7.02 -9.92
N ASN A 140 9.24 6.46 -8.74
CA ASN A 140 8.02 5.69 -8.45
C ASN A 140 6.75 6.52 -8.62
N ARG A 141 6.74 7.77 -8.11
CA ARG A 141 5.61 8.68 -8.32
C ARG A 141 5.34 8.93 -9.79
N ARG A 142 6.40 9.19 -10.58
CA ARG A 142 6.31 9.40 -12.04
C ARG A 142 5.78 8.16 -12.76
N ALA A 143 6.33 6.98 -12.46
CA ALA A 143 5.89 5.73 -13.07
C ALA A 143 4.41 5.44 -12.72
N THR A 144 4.03 5.60 -11.46
CA THR A 144 2.64 5.43 -11.02
C THR A 144 1.69 6.40 -11.71
N ALA A 145 2.11 7.66 -11.93
CA ALA A 145 1.29 8.65 -12.62
C ALA A 145 1.10 8.34 -14.12
N ARG A 146 2.10 7.74 -14.78
CA ARG A 146 2.01 7.32 -16.19
C ARG A 146 1.14 6.08 -16.40
N SER A 147 1.07 5.20 -15.39
CA SER A 147 0.31 3.94 -15.45
C SER A 147 -1.11 4.07 -14.88
N ARG A 148 -1.68 5.29 -14.84
CA ARG A 148 -3.02 5.61 -14.32
C ARG A 148 -3.91 6.10 -15.43
#